data_AF-A0AAU6EZI8-F1
#
_entry.id   AF-A0AAU6EZI8-F1
#
_cell.length_a   1.000
_cell.length_b   1.000
_cell.length_c   1.000
_cell.angle_alpha   90.00
_cell.angle_beta   90.00
_cell.angle_gamma   90.00
#
_symmetry.space_group_name_H-M   'P 1'
#
loop_
_entity.id
_entity.type
_entity.pdbx_description
1 polymer ?
#
loop_
_entity_poly.entity_id
_entity_poly.type
_entity_poly.pdbx_seq_one_letter_code
_entity_poly.pdbx_strand_id
1 'polypeptide(L)'
;MPNPITKALENGAEKLGHTLGERAGKVVKDLYHDTGTRLKKVADNHAKNDIATARELEKLAKREDTPIYHMADDGSIRRLNGDRTHSDLTDADRARLGLDEKSIGRPVRGERNAALKNKAEGGTKPRPQASSQQVPLGSTDLAQATQLARHADNSYGTHLADGSFTSNNYAAARVTSADGSGDFILVGRSNGYRHSERMIGTPFLREGEPSRIRELYTERSPCNEGANCSAWMAERFPGTQVSHSVEYGNEDQRKLGNSKMEAYLDRLRLAR
;
A
#
# COMPACT_ATOMS: atom_id res chain seq x y z
N MET A 1 -13.90 23.15 -23.79
CA MET A 1 -15.29 22.82 -23.44
C MET A 1 -15.42 22.88 -21.92
N PRO A 2 -16.31 23.71 -21.35
CA PRO A 2 -16.45 23.81 -19.90
C PRO A 2 -17.06 22.53 -19.32
N ASN A 3 -16.64 22.15 -18.11
CA ASN A 3 -17.01 20.92 -17.42
C ASN A 3 -18.53 20.95 -17.07
N PRO A 4 -19.29 19.84 -17.21
CA PRO A 4 -20.71 19.79 -16.87
C PRO A 4 -21.03 20.19 -15.43
N ILE A 5 -20.08 20.01 -14.50
CA ILE A 5 -20.19 20.42 -13.10
C ILE A 5 -20.16 21.95 -12.97
N THR A 6 -19.28 22.63 -13.72
CA THR A 6 -19.22 24.10 -13.74
C THR A 6 -20.51 24.72 -14.24
N LYS A 7 -21.16 24.09 -15.23
CA LYS A 7 -22.44 24.56 -15.78
C LYS A 7 -23.62 24.38 -14.80
N ALA A 8 -23.61 23.29 -14.02
CA ALA A 8 -24.62 23.04 -13.00
C ALA A 8 -24.51 24.01 -11.82
N LEU A 9 -23.29 24.37 -11.44
CA LEU A 9 -23.01 25.38 -10.40
C LEU A 9 -23.37 26.80 -10.85
N GLU A 10 -23.06 27.17 -12.09
CA GLU A 10 -23.45 28.46 -12.67
C GLU A 10 -24.98 28.65 -12.67
N ASN A 11 -25.73 27.62 -13.09
CA ASN A 11 -27.21 27.67 -13.11
C ASN A 11 -27.83 27.70 -11.69
N GLY A 12 -27.16 27.10 -10.69
CA GLY A 12 -27.59 27.16 -9.29
C GLY A 12 -27.36 28.53 -8.66
N ALA A 13 -26.25 29.19 -9.01
CA ALA A 13 -25.89 30.52 -8.53
C ALA A 13 -26.75 31.63 -9.17
N GLU A 14 -27.12 31.49 -10.45
CA GLU A 14 -27.98 32.45 -11.16
C GLU A 14 -29.37 32.55 -10.51
N LYS A 15 -29.90 31.44 -9.99
CA LYS A 15 -31.18 31.40 -9.27
C LYS A 15 -31.11 31.98 -7.86
N LEU A 16 -29.95 31.96 -7.21
CA LEU A 16 -29.75 32.50 -5.86
C LEU A 16 -29.34 33.98 -5.86
N GLY A 17 -28.78 34.47 -6.96
CA GLY A 17 -28.30 35.85 -7.10
C GLY A 17 -29.40 36.91 -7.22
N HIS A 18 -30.62 36.53 -7.61
CA HIS A 18 -31.72 37.48 -7.82
C HIS A 18 -32.38 38.03 -6.54
N THR A 19 -32.01 37.55 -5.36
CA THR A 19 -32.74 37.87 -4.10
C THR A 19 -31.95 38.63 -3.04
N LEU A 20 -30.68 38.99 -3.24
CA LEU A 20 -29.86 39.59 -2.17
C LEU A 20 -29.04 40.79 -2.65
N GLY A 21 -29.22 41.93 -1.98
CA GLY A 21 -28.72 43.26 -2.37
C GLY A 21 -27.19 43.44 -2.39
N GLU A 22 -26.78 44.59 -2.96
CA GLU A 22 -25.44 44.94 -3.45
C GLU A 22 -24.26 44.73 -2.48
N ARG A 23 -24.48 44.66 -1.16
CA ARG A 23 -23.43 44.39 -0.17
C ARG A 23 -23.23 42.91 0.14
N ALA A 24 -24.29 42.09 0.05
CA ALA A 24 -24.17 40.64 0.13
C ALA A 24 -23.49 40.07 -1.12
N GLY A 25 -23.74 40.67 -2.28
CA GLY A 25 -23.15 40.26 -3.55
C GLY A 25 -21.61 40.31 -3.58
N LYS A 26 -20.98 41.28 -2.90
CA LYS A 26 -19.51 41.40 -2.87
C LYS A 26 -18.86 40.32 -1.99
N VAL A 27 -19.44 40.06 -0.81
CA VAL A 27 -18.96 39.01 0.11
C VAL A 27 -19.20 37.61 -0.45
N VAL A 28 -20.35 37.39 -1.10
CA VAL A 28 -20.65 36.14 -1.81
C VAL A 28 -19.71 35.97 -2.99
N LYS A 29 -19.46 37.01 -3.79
CA LYS A 29 -18.52 36.95 -4.92
C LYS A 29 -17.09 36.66 -4.49
N ASP A 30 -16.62 37.29 -3.41
CA ASP A 30 -15.27 37.08 -2.89
C ASP A 30 -15.12 35.66 -2.27
N LEU A 31 -16.17 35.17 -1.60
CA LEU A 31 -16.23 33.80 -1.09
C LEU A 31 -16.28 32.77 -2.24
N TYR A 32 -17.09 33.00 -3.28
CA TYR A 32 -17.15 32.14 -4.47
C TYR A 32 -15.82 32.14 -5.24
N HIS A 33 -15.15 33.29 -5.34
CA HIS A 33 -13.83 33.37 -5.97
C HIS A 33 -12.76 32.65 -5.13
N ASP A 34 -12.72 32.82 -3.81
CA ASP A 34 -11.71 32.16 -2.97
C ASP A 34 -11.99 30.65 -2.85
N THR A 35 -13.24 30.25 -2.58
CA THR A 35 -13.65 28.83 -2.56
C THR A 35 -13.49 28.18 -3.92
N GLY A 36 -13.88 28.85 -5.02
CA GLY A 36 -13.70 28.36 -6.38
C GLY A 36 -12.23 28.23 -6.77
N THR A 37 -11.37 29.17 -6.35
CA THR A 37 -9.92 29.10 -6.59
C THR A 37 -9.28 27.97 -5.79
N ARG A 38 -9.70 27.74 -4.55
CA ARG A 38 -9.23 26.61 -3.72
C ARG A 38 -9.70 25.26 -4.29
N LEU A 39 -10.96 25.15 -4.71
CA LEU A 39 -11.48 23.96 -5.37
C LEU A 39 -10.77 23.69 -6.69
N LYS A 40 -10.53 24.72 -7.49
CA LYS A 40 -9.72 24.62 -8.71
C LYS A 40 -8.29 24.20 -8.43
N LYS A 41 -7.66 24.76 -7.40
CA LYS A 41 -6.30 24.37 -6.98
C LYS A 41 -6.24 22.92 -6.49
N VAL A 42 -7.26 22.46 -5.77
CA VAL A 42 -7.38 21.06 -5.36
C VAL A 42 -7.57 20.17 -6.59
N ALA A 43 -8.47 20.52 -7.51
CA ALA A 43 -8.70 19.78 -8.75
C ALA A 43 -7.47 19.76 -9.67
N ASP A 44 -6.74 20.88 -9.80
CA ASP A 44 -5.51 20.97 -10.58
C ASP A 44 -4.36 20.18 -9.93
N ASN A 45 -4.25 20.22 -8.60
CA ASN A 45 -3.34 19.35 -7.86
C ASN A 45 -3.73 17.88 -8.03
N HIS A 46 -5.03 17.58 -8.09
CA HIS A 46 -5.55 16.23 -8.30
C HIS A 46 -5.21 15.72 -9.70
N ALA A 47 -5.50 16.51 -10.74
CA ALA A 47 -5.15 16.18 -12.11
C ALA A 47 -3.64 16.00 -12.28
N LYS A 48 -2.81 16.86 -11.67
CA LYS A 48 -1.36 16.72 -11.71
C LYS A 48 -0.86 15.48 -10.97
N ASN A 49 -1.43 15.17 -9.81
CA ASN A 49 -1.06 14.00 -9.03
C ASN A 49 -1.49 12.70 -9.72
N ASP A 50 -2.69 12.66 -10.30
CA ASP A 50 -3.19 11.49 -11.02
C ASP A 50 -2.45 11.28 -12.34
N ILE A 51 -2.10 12.35 -13.06
CA ILE A 51 -1.23 12.27 -14.23
C ILE A 51 0.16 11.79 -13.83
N ALA A 52 0.70 12.21 -12.68
CA ALA A 52 1.97 11.70 -12.18
C ALA A 52 1.86 10.21 -11.81
N THR A 53 0.82 9.80 -11.09
CA THR A 53 0.58 8.39 -10.73
C THR A 53 0.37 7.52 -11.97
N ALA A 54 -0.41 7.97 -12.95
CA ALA A 54 -0.62 7.26 -14.21
C ALA A 54 0.68 7.14 -15.01
N ARG A 55 1.49 8.21 -15.09
CA ARG A 55 2.80 8.18 -15.76
C ARG A 55 3.82 7.30 -15.02
N GLU A 56 3.78 7.25 -13.70
CA GLU A 56 4.65 6.36 -12.90
C GLU A 56 4.20 4.90 -12.97
N LEU A 57 2.89 4.62 -13.01
CA LEU A 57 2.37 3.29 -13.32
C LEU A 57 2.74 2.86 -14.74
N GLU A 58 2.70 3.77 -15.72
CA GLU A 58 3.24 3.51 -17.06
C GLU A 58 4.76 3.27 -17.03
N LYS A 59 5.53 3.97 -16.18
CA LYS A 59 6.96 3.71 -16.02
C LYS A 59 7.24 2.35 -15.38
N LEU A 60 6.41 1.89 -14.46
CA LEU A 60 6.51 0.52 -13.91
C LEU A 60 6.11 -0.53 -14.94
N ALA A 61 5.06 -0.26 -15.71
CA ALA A 61 4.67 -1.11 -16.83
C ALA A 61 5.74 -1.14 -17.94
N LYS A 62 6.56 -0.09 -18.04
CA LYS A 62 7.72 0.02 -18.95
C LYS A 62 9.06 -0.37 -18.30
N ARG A 63 9.11 -0.68 -16.99
CA ARG A 63 10.32 -1.21 -16.34
C ARG A 63 10.40 -2.69 -16.66
N GLU A 64 11.13 -3.00 -17.72
CA GLU A 64 11.40 -4.39 -18.14
C GLU A 64 12.23 -5.19 -17.11
N ASP A 65 12.90 -4.55 -16.14
CA ASP A 65 13.99 -5.21 -15.40
C ASP A 65 13.64 -5.91 -14.07
N THR A 66 12.55 -5.58 -13.38
CA THR A 66 12.27 -6.18 -12.05
C THR A 66 10.90 -6.89 -12.03
N PRO A 67 10.89 -8.24 -12.08
CA PRO A 67 9.68 -9.03 -11.86
C PRO A 67 8.90 -8.64 -10.62
N ILE A 68 7.58 -8.53 -10.74
CA ILE A 68 6.67 -8.34 -9.61
C ILE A 68 5.78 -9.57 -9.52
N TYR A 69 5.75 -10.16 -8.33
CA TYR A 69 4.86 -11.26 -7.98
C TYR A 69 3.88 -10.81 -6.92
N HIS A 70 2.69 -11.39 -6.94
CA HIS A 70 1.63 -11.11 -6.00
C HIS A 70 1.20 -12.39 -5.28
N MET A 71 1.26 -12.35 -3.96
CA MET A 71 0.75 -13.39 -3.07
C MET A 71 -0.71 -13.10 -2.74
N ALA A 72 -1.61 -13.98 -3.16
CA ALA A 72 -3.03 -13.91 -2.87
C ALA A 72 -3.35 -14.29 -1.41
N ASP A 73 -4.63 -14.14 -1.04
CA ASP A 73 -5.14 -14.38 0.31
C ASP A 73 -5.00 -15.83 0.81
N ASP A 74 -4.96 -16.80 -0.12
CA ASP A 74 -4.69 -18.22 0.15
C ASP A 74 -3.18 -18.50 0.27
N GLY A 75 -2.34 -17.55 -0.13
CA GLY A 75 -0.89 -17.62 -0.16
C GLY A 75 -0.32 -18.17 -1.47
N SER A 76 -1.15 -18.42 -2.48
CA SER A 76 -0.70 -18.69 -3.85
C SER A 76 0.04 -17.48 -4.43
N ILE A 77 1.05 -17.72 -5.26
CA ILE A 77 1.85 -16.66 -5.88
C ILE A 77 1.61 -16.67 -7.39
N ARG A 78 1.33 -15.49 -7.96
CA ARG A 78 1.18 -15.27 -9.41
C ARG A 78 2.04 -14.11 -9.87
N ARG A 79 2.33 -14.05 -11.17
CA ARG A 79 2.97 -12.88 -11.76
C ARG A 79 1.99 -11.71 -11.74
N LEU A 80 2.45 -10.53 -11.33
CA LEU A 80 1.69 -9.29 -11.43
C LEU A 80 2.22 -8.48 -12.62
N ASN A 81 1.35 -8.25 -13.60
CA ASN A 81 1.68 -7.55 -14.83
C ASN A 81 1.48 -6.05 -14.67
N GLY A 82 2.18 -5.25 -15.49
CA GLY A 82 2.08 -3.78 -15.47
C GLY A 82 0.69 -3.25 -15.84
N ASP A 83 -0.12 -4.04 -16.56
CA ASP A 83 -1.51 -3.75 -16.90
C ASP A 83 -2.50 -4.10 -15.76
N ARG A 84 -1.98 -4.42 -14.56
CA ARG A 84 -2.73 -4.78 -13.35
C ARG A 84 -3.43 -6.14 -13.45
N THR A 85 -3.04 -7.00 -14.39
CA THR A 85 -3.53 -8.38 -14.46
C THR A 85 -2.58 -9.35 -13.77
N HIS A 86 -3.05 -10.58 -13.54
CA HIS A 86 -2.21 -11.68 -13.10
C HIS A 86 -2.00 -12.69 -14.21
N SER A 87 -0.79 -13.25 -14.29
CA SER A 87 -0.47 -14.42 -15.11
C SER A 87 0.02 -15.57 -14.25
N ASP A 88 -0.13 -16.78 -14.75
CA ASP A 88 0.49 -17.95 -14.14
C ASP A 88 2.02 -17.83 -14.16
N LEU A 89 2.65 -18.45 -13.16
CA LEU A 89 4.11 -18.49 -13.10
C LEU A 89 4.65 -19.37 -14.23
N THR A 90 5.66 -18.88 -14.93
CA THR A 90 6.50 -19.68 -15.83
C THR A 90 7.54 -20.47 -15.03
N ASP A 91 8.25 -21.39 -15.68
CA ASP A 91 9.35 -22.11 -15.02
C ASP A 91 10.52 -21.18 -14.67
N ALA A 92 10.75 -20.14 -15.47
CA ALA A 92 11.70 -19.09 -15.14
C ALA A 92 11.26 -18.30 -13.89
N ASP A 93 9.97 -18.02 -13.75
CA ASP A 93 9.46 -17.36 -12.53
C ASP A 93 9.61 -18.25 -11.30
N ARG A 94 9.32 -19.55 -11.43
CA ARG A 94 9.53 -20.54 -10.35
C ARG A 94 11.01 -20.64 -9.96
N ALA A 95 11.92 -20.66 -10.93
CA ALA A 95 13.36 -20.65 -10.67
C ALA A 95 13.82 -19.39 -9.92
N ARG A 96 13.32 -18.21 -10.30
CA ARG A 96 13.60 -16.96 -9.59
C ARG A 96 13.10 -16.96 -8.16
N LEU A 97 11.85 -17.37 -7.97
CA LEU A 97 11.24 -17.48 -6.64
C LEU A 97 12.03 -18.46 -5.78
N GLY A 98 12.37 -19.63 -6.32
CA GLY A 98 13.09 -20.68 -5.60
C GLY A 98 12.41 -21.04 -4.28
N LEU A 99 11.08 -21.18 -4.32
CA LEU A 99 10.27 -21.59 -3.18
C LEU A 99 9.68 -22.96 -3.50
N ASP A 100 9.88 -23.93 -2.62
CA ASP A 100 9.19 -25.22 -2.71
C ASP A 100 7.68 -25.01 -2.53
N GLU A 101 6.87 -25.85 -3.15
CA GLU A 101 5.40 -25.81 -3.02
C GLU A 101 4.93 -25.86 -1.56
N LYS A 102 5.63 -26.63 -0.71
CA LYS A 102 5.36 -26.74 0.74
C LYS A 102 5.63 -25.44 1.51
N SER A 103 6.46 -24.56 0.96
CA SER A 103 6.82 -23.28 1.59
C SER A 103 5.88 -22.16 1.17
N ILE A 104 5.20 -22.31 0.04
CA ILE A 104 4.15 -21.40 -0.43
C ILE A 104 2.87 -21.63 0.37
N GLY A 105 2.05 -20.59 0.52
CA GLY A 105 0.79 -20.64 1.25
C GLY A 105 0.79 -19.76 2.50
N ARG A 106 -0.40 -19.33 2.90
CA ARG A 106 -0.56 -18.40 4.03
C ARG A 106 -0.06 -19.02 5.34
N PRO A 107 0.48 -18.21 6.27
CA PRO A 107 0.89 -18.71 7.58
C PRO A 107 -0.25 -19.33 8.39
N VAL A 108 -0.04 -20.48 9.02
CA VAL A 108 -1.06 -21.09 9.89
C VAL A 108 -0.97 -20.57 11.33
N ARG A 109 -2.07 -20.67 12.10
CA ARG A 109 -2.08 -20.17 13.48
C ARG A 109 -1.11 -20.99 14.33
N GLY A 110 -0.22 -20.31 15.05
CA GLY A 110 0.79 -20.96 15.87
C GLY A 110 2.05 -21.41 15.10
N GLU A 111 2.12 -21.15 13.79
CA GLU A 111 3.31 -21.47 13.01
C GLU A 111 4.56 -20.77 13.58
N ARG A 112 5.65 -21.54 13.72
CA ARG A 112 6.90 -21.08 14.33
C ARG A 112 7.52 -19.91 13.57
N ASN A 113 7.61 -20.03 12.24
CA ASN A 113 8.22 -19.03 11.36
C ASN A 113 7.44 -17.71 11.38
N ALA A 114 6.12 -17.80 11.46
CA ALA A 114 5.26 -16.64 11.58
C ALA A 114 5.22 -16.05 12.98
N ALA A 115 5.86 -16.64 14.00
CA ALA A 115 5.88 -16.15 15.38
C ALA A 115 7.21 -15.49 15.76
N LEU A 116 7.18 -14.67 16.81
CA LEU A 116 8.40 -14.17 17.46
C LEU A 116 9.29 -15.34 17.91
N LYS A 117 10.61 -15.13 17.89
CA LYS A 117 11.56 -16.14 18.37
C LYS A 117 11.29 -16.48 19.83
N ASN A 118 11.36 -17.75 20.20
CA ASN A 118 11.31 -18.15 21.62
C ASN A 118 12.74 -18.11 22.19
N LYS A 119 12.89 -18.45 23.47
CA LYS A 119 14.20 -18.52 24.13
C LYS A 119 15.16 -19.50 23.42
N ALA A 120 14.66 -20.63 22.93
CA ALA A 120 15.48 -21.63 22.23
C ALA A 120 16.00 -21.12 20.87
N GLU A 121 15.26 -20.24 20.21
CA GLU A 121 15.68 -19.56 18.97
C GLU A 121 16.47 -18.26 19.23
N GLY A 122 16.81 -17.95 20.50
CA GLY A 122 17.56 -16.75 20.87
C GLY A 122 16.71 -15.48 21.03
N GLY A 123 15.40 -15.60 21.25
CA GLY A 123 14.53 -14.46 21.54
C GLY A 123 14.92 -13.73 22.83
N THR A 124 14.98 -12.40 22.78
CA THR A 124 15.45 -11.54 23.87
C THR A 124 14.31 -10.78 24.56
N LYS A 125 14.62 -10.18 25.73
CA LYS A 125 13.75 -9.25 26.46
C LYS A 125 14.62 -8.08 26.98
N PRO A 126 14.33 -6.81 26.65
CA PRO A 126 13.28 -6.36 25.72
C PRO A 126 13.52 -6.87 24.30
N ARG A 127 12.44 -6.97 23.52
CA ARG A 127 12.49 -7.43 22.13
C ARG A 127 13.11 -6.34 21.26
N PRO A 128 14.04 -6.66 20.34
CA PRO A 128 14.52 -5.67 19.37
C PRO A 128 13.35 -5.19 18.54
N GLN A 129 13.43 -3.95 18.03
CA GLN A 129 12.42 -3.37 17.14
C GLN A 129 13.10 -3.05 15.82
N ALA A 130 12.44 -3.35 14.70
CA ALA A 130 12.93 -2.95 13.40
C ALA A 130 12.82 -1.43 13.29
N SER A 131 13.93 -0.77 12.97
CA SER A 131 13.87 0.63 12.54
C SER A 131 13.21 0.69 11.17
N SER A 132 12.25 1.60 11.00
CA SER A 132 11.56 1.77 9.73
C SER A 132 11.64 3.22 9.26
N GLN A 133 12.07 3.43 8.02
CA GLN A 133 12.15 4.74 7.40
C GLN A 133 10.80 5.14 6.79
N GLN A 134 10.27 6.29 7.17
CA GLN A 134 9.06 6.80 6.55
C GLN A 134 9.34 7.33 5.13
N VAL A 135 8.52 6.91 4.16
CA VAL A 135 8.55 7.33 2.74
C VAL A 135 7.15 7.67 2.25
N PRO A 136 6.95 8.66 1.35
CA PRO A 136 5.62 8.95 0.83
C PRO A 136 4.95 7.76 0.12
N LEU A 137 3.62 7.72 0.12
CA LEU A 137 2.85 6.70 -0.60
C LEU A 137 3.18 6.76 -2.10
N GLY A 138 3.55 5.62 -2.69
CA GLY A 138 3.90 5.52 -4.12
C GLY A 138 5.21 6.19 -4.54
N SER A 139 6.06 6.61 -3.60
CA SER A 139 7.32 7.29 -3.95
C SER A 139 8.50 6.36 -4.23
N THR A 140 8.39 5.08 -3.86
CA THR A 140 9.41 4.05 -4.11
C THR A 140 8.81 2.95 -4.96
N ASP A 141 9.64 2.15 -5.61
CA ASP A 141 9.15 1.06 -6.45
C ASP A 141 8.42 -0.03 -5.64
N LEU A 142 8.83 -0.30 -4.40
CA LEU A 142 8.08 -1.16 -3.48
C LEU A 142 6.70 -0.57 -3.12
N ALA A 143 6.63 0.74 -2.87
CA ALA A 143 5.36 1.43 -2.58
C ALA A 143 4.45 1.53 -3.81
N GLN A 144 5.03 1.55 -5.01
CA GLN A 144 4.24 1.49 -6.24
C GLN A 144 3.81 0.06 -6.58
N ALA A 145 4.60 -0.96 -6.23
CA ALA A 145 4.20 -2.35 -6.39
C ALA A 145 2.97 -2.70 -5.53
N THR A 146 2.84 -2.13 -4.32
CA THR A 146 1.61 -2.25 -3.53
C THR A 146 0.42 -1.54 -4.19
N GLN A 147 0.62 -0.39 -4.83
CA GLN A 147 -0.43 0.27 -5.63
C GLN A 147 -0.91 -0.62 -6.78
N LEU A 148 0.02 -1.19 -7.54
CA LEU A 148 -0.28 -2.07 -8.66
C LEU A 148 -1.08 -3.29 -8.19
N ALA A 149 -0.68 -3.91 -7.07
CA ALA A 149 -1.40 -5.05 -6.50
C ALA A 149 -2.80 -4.66 -6.01
N ARG A 150 -2.97 -3.49 -5.39
CA ARG A 150 -4.29 -2.97 -5.01
C ARG A 150 -5.21 -2.79 -6.21
N HIS A 151 -4.70 -2.29 -7.32
CA HIS A 151 -5.46 -2.18 -8.56
C HIS A 151 -5.87 -3.55 -9.10
N ALA A 152 -4.94 -4.50 -9.13
CA ALA A 152 -5.23 -5.86 -9.59
C ALA A 152 -6.30 -6.55 -8.74
N ASP A 153 -6.27 -6.35 -7.42
CA ASP A 153 -7.22 -6.92 -6.47
C ASP A 153 -8.53 -6.12 -6.34
N ASN A 154 -8.66 -4.96 -6.99
CA ASN A 154 -9.73 -3.98 -6.73
C ASN A 154 -9.88 -3.64 -5.24
N SER A 155 -8.78 -3.59 -4.50
CA SER A 155 -8.74 -3.52 -3.04
C SER A 155 -8.46 -2.10 -2.55
N TYR A 156 -9.54 -1.32 -2.40
CA TYR A 156 -9.49 0.10 -2.00
C TYR A 156 -10.05 0.37 -0.59
N GLY A 157 -10.29 -0.68 0.19
CA GLY A 157 -10.97 -0.57 1.47
C GLY A 157 -12.50 -0.51 1.34
N THR A 158 -13.16 -0.50 2.49
CA THR A 158 -14.61 -0.57 2.62
C THR A 158 -15.08 0.51 3.57
N HIS A 159 -16.06 1.28 3.12
CA HIS A 159 -16.84 2.21 3.93
C HIS A 159 -18.01 1.43 4.55
N LEU A 160 -18.08 1.39 5.87
CA LEU A 160 -19.12 0.68 6.62
C LEU A 160 -20.34 1.60 6.84
N ALA A 161 -21.49 1.00 7.13
CA ALA A 161 -22.75 1.73 7.29
C ALA A 161 -22.76 2.72 8.48
N ASP A 162 -21.89 2.49 9.47
CA ASP A 162 -21.68 3.38 10.60
C ASP A 162 -20.74 4.57 10.30
N GLY A 163 -20.30 4.69 9.04
CA GLY A 163 -19.38 5.74 8.59
C GLY A 163 -17.91 5.43 8.88
N SER A 164 -17.58 4.26 9.41
CA SER A 164 -16.18 3.86 9.63
C SER A 164 -15.53 3.28 8.37
N PHE A 165 -14.22 3.50 8.25
CA PHE A 165 -13.41 2.99 7.14
C PHE A 165 -12.52 1.83 7.59
N THR A 166 -12.49 0.75 6.80
CA THR A 166 -11.57 -0.37 6.99
C THR A 166 -10.83 -0.72 5.71
N SER A 167 -9.57 -1.14 5.85
CA SER A 167 -8.77 -1.59 4.71
C SER A 167 -7.72 -2.60 5.16
N ASN A 168 -7.41 -3.55 4.26
CA ASN A 168 -6.23 -4.39 4.43
C ASN A 168 -4.97 -3.54 4.22
N ASN A 169 -3.89 -3.91 4.89
CA ASN A 169 -2.56 -3.35 4.68
C ASN A 169 -1.82 -4.16 3.61
N TYR A 170 -1.08 -3.51 2.72
CA TYR A 170 -0.17 -4.19 1.78
C TYR A 170 1.28 -3.98 2.19
N ALA A 171 2.11 -4.97 1.88
CA ALA A 171 3.56 -4.90 1.98
C ALA A 171 4.19 -5.43 0.70
N ALA A 172 5.40 -4.96 0.41
CA ALA A 172 6.21 -5.39 -0.71
C ALA A 172 7.64 -5.67 -0.23
N ALA A 173 8.22 -6.79 -0.67
CA ALA A 173 9.58 -7.20 -0.36
C ALA A 173 10.44 -7.15 -1.63
N ARG A 174 11.63 -6.54 -1.57
CA ARG A 174 12.67 -6.79 -2.57
C ARG A 174 13.43 -8.05 -2.17
N VAL A 175 13.48 -9.00 -3.09
CA VAL A 175 14.03 -10.33 -2.84
C VAL A 175 15.07 -10.67 -3.89
N THR A 176 16.24 -11.16 -3.46
CA THR A 176 17.24 -11.71 -4.38
C THR A 176 16.78 -13.08 -4.92
N SER A 177 16.82 -13.23 -6.24
CA SER A 177 16.38 -14.45 -6.94
C SER A 177 17.27 -15.64 -6.58
N ALA A 178 16.67 -16.83 -6.46
CA ALA A 178 17.40 -18.05 -6.12
C ALA A 178 18.32 -18.51 -7.26
N ASP A 179 17.92 -18.25 -8.49
CA ASP A 179 18.66 -18.59 -9.72
C ASP A 179 19.76 -17.57 -10.08
N GLY A 180 19.95 -16.53 -9.27
CA GLY A 180 20.94 -15.48 -9.51
C GLY A 180 20.54 -14.46 -10.58
N SER A 181 19.30 -14.46 -11.09
CA SER A 181 18.86 -13.55 -12.16
C SER A 181 18.63 -12.09 -11.72
N GLY A 182 19.17 -11.68 -10.57
CA GLY A 182 18.95 -10.36 -9.97
C GLY A 182 17.85 -10.37 -8.90
N ASP A 183 17.19 -9.24 -8.71
CA ASP A 183 16.15 -9.07 -7.68
C ASP A 183 14.74 -9.13 -8.29
N PHE A 184 13.74 -9.50 -7.48
CA PHE A 184 12.32 -9.37 -7.78
C PHE A 184 11.57 -8.68 -6.63
N ILE A 185 10.32 -8.30 -6.87
CA ILE A 185 9.42 -7.76 -5.84
C ILE A 185 8.30 -8.77 -5.57
N LEU A 186 8.09 -9.12 -4.29
CA LEU A 186 6.93 -9.89 -3.85
C LEU A 186 5.98 -8.99 -3.06
N VAL A 187 4.73 -8.89 -3.50
CA VAL A 187 3.69 -8.10 -2.86
C VAL A 187 2.67 -9.02 -2.21
N GLY A 188 2.16 -8.64 -1.04
CA GLY A 188 1.06 -9.35 -0.40
C GLY A 188 0.31 -8.47 0.59
N ARG A 189 -0.91 -8.88 0.96
CA ARG A 189 -1.77 -8.12 1.87
C ARG A 189 -2.07 -8.86 3.15
N SER A 190 -2.42 -8.09 4.18
CA SER A 190 -3.02 -8.63 5.39
C SER A 190 -4.31 -9.34 5.06
N ASN A 191 -4.55 -10.48 5.72
CA ASN A 191 -5.77 -11.27 5.58
C ASN A 191 -6.15 -11.94 6.90
N GLY A 192 -7.29 -11.55 7.46
CA GLY A 192 -7.75 -11.99 8.78
C GLY A 192 -6.76 -11.58 9.88
N TYR A 193 -6.32 -12.55 10.68
CA TYR A 193 -5.34 -12.30 11.76
C TYR A 193 -3.88 -12.17 11.28
N ARG A 194 -3.62 -12.32 9.98
CA ARG A 194 -2.28 -12.32 9.40
C ARG A 194 -1.95 -10.95 8.84
N HIS A 195 -0.81 -10.42 9.26
CA HIS A 195 -0.29 -9.16 8.76
C HIS A 195 0.50 -9.40 7.46
N SER A 196 0.46 -8.44 6.55
CA SER A 196 1.13 -8.45 5.24
C SER A 196 2.61 -8.84 5.31
N GLU A 197 3.35 -8.36 6.30
CA GLU A 197 4.78 -8.64 6.51
C GLU A 197 5.00 -10.14 6.75
N ARG A 198 4.10 -10.76 7.51
CA ARG A 198 4.14 -12.21 7.79
C ARG A 198 3.70 -13.03 6.60
N MET A 199 2.76 -12.54 5.80
CA MET A 199 2.35 -13.21 4.57
C MET A 199 3.55 -13.39 3.64
N ILE A 200 4.26 -12.30 3.33
CA ILE A 200 5.35 -12.35 2.33
C ILE A 200 6.69 -12.84 2.90
N GLY A 201 6.96 -12.68 4.19
CA GLY A 201 8.21 -13.16 4.78
C GLY A 201 8.22 -14.65 5.14
N THR A 202 7.08 -15.22 5.54
CA THR A 202 7.05 -16.60 6.06
C THR A 202 7.55 -17.67 5.08
N PRO A 203 7.27 -17.61 3.76
CA PRO A 203 7.82 -18.59 2.82
C PRO A 203 9.35 -18.66 2.84
N PHE A 204 10.03 -17.52 2.90
CA PHE A 204 11.50 -17.47 2.95
C PHE A 204 12.06 -18.01 4.27
N LEU A 205 11.32 -17.87 5.37
CA LEU A 205 11.68 -18.52 6.63
C LEU A 205 11.48 -20.03 6.59
N ARG A 206 10.49 -20.53 5.83
CA ARG A 206 10.29 -21.98 5.63
C ARG A 206 11.41 -22.59 4.82
N GLU A 207 11.94 -21.87 3.83
CA GLU A 207 13.14 -22.27 3.08
C GLU A 207 14.45 -22.12 3.88
N GLY A 208 14.43 -21.42 5.02
CA GLY A 208 15.65 -21.12 5.76
C GLY A 208 16.52 -20.03 5.12
N GLU A 209 15.93 -19.19 4.26
CA GLU A 209 16.62 -18.15 3.49
C GLU A 209 16.13 -16.72 3.80
N PRO A 210 16.06 -16.29 5.08
CA PRO A 210 15.55 -14.95 5.41
C PRO A 210 16.40 -13.82 4.81
N SER A 211 17.70 -14.05 4.58
CA SER A 211 18.63 -13.05 4.02
C SER A 211 18.30 -12.66 2.58
N ARG A 212 17.47 -13.44 1.86
CA ARG A 212 17.05 -13.09 0.50
C ARG A 212 16.16 -11.86 0.47
N ILE A 213 15.43 -11.55 1.55
CA ILE A 213 14.64 -10.32 1.64
C ILE A 213 15.57 -9.16 2.04
N ARG A 214 15.89 -8.28 1.09
CA ARG A 214 16.83 -7.16 1.32
C ARG A 214 16.14 -5.89 1.79
N GLU A 215 14.94 -5.66 1.29
CA GLU A 215 14.11 -4.50 1.64
C GLU A 215 12.67 -4.94 1.86
N LEU A 216 11.98 -4.29 2.81
CA LEU A 216 10.57 -4.48 3.06
C LEU A 216 9.88 -3.12 3.19
N TYR A 217 8.89 -2.88 2.35
CA TYR A 217 7.96 -1.77 2.48
C TYR A 217 6.64 -2.27 3.06
N THR A 218 6.05 -1.51 3.98
CA THR A 218 4.66 -1.71 4.45
C THR A 218 3.91 -0.39 4.40
N GLU A 219 2.67 -0.37 3.91
CA GLU A 219 1.95 0.90 3.79
C GLU A 219 1.77 1.59 5.15
N ARG A 220 1.47 0.81 6.19
CA ARG A 220 1.40 1.26 7.58
C ARG A 220 2.64 0.81 8.33
N SER A 221 3.13 1.64 9.26
CA SER A 221 4.29 1.31 10.09
C SER A 221 4.10 -0.06 10.77
N PRO A 222 5.16 -0.89 10.87
CA PRO A 222 5.08 -2.17 11.55
C PRO A 222 4.52 -2.03 12.96
N CYS A 223 3.53 -2.87 13.31
CA CYS A 223 2.98 -2.81 14.66
C CYS A 223 4.03 -3.21 15.71
N ASN A 224 4.01 -2.54 16.87
CA ASN A 224 4.84 -2.84 18.05
C ASN A 224 4.04 -3.53 19.17
N GLU A 225 2.71 -3.60 19.05
CA GLU A 225 1.80 -4.28 19.96
C GLU A 225 1.18 -5.54 19.31
N GLY A 226 0.65 -6.44 20.14
CA GLY A 226 -0.04 -7.66 19.70
C GLY A 226 0.86 -8.58 18.90
N ALA A 227 0.62 -8.69 17.59
CA ALA A 227 1.46 -9.47 16.68
C ALA A 227 2.92 -9.01 16.69
N ASN A 228 3.18 -7.72 16.97
CA ASN A 228 4.50 -7.11 17.05
C ASN A 228 5.38 -7.42 15.82
N CYS A 229 4.94 -6.92 14.66
CA CYS A 229 5.63 -7.12 13.40
C CYS A 229 7.01 -6.45 13.39
N SER A 230 7.17 -5.33 14.10
CA SER A 230 8.47 -4.68 14.28
C SER A 230 9.50 -5.62 14.92
N ALA A 231 9.16 -6.26 16.04
CA ALA A 231 10.05 -7.25 16.65
C ALA A 231 10.24 -8.49 15.78
N TRP A 232 9.18 -8.96 15.13
CA TRP A 232 9.25 -10.14 14.29
C TRP A 232 10.23 -9.94 13.13
N MET A 233 10.21 -8.78 12.47
CA MET A 233 11.19 -8.45 11.43
C MET A 233 12.61 -8.36 11.98
N ALA A 234 12.82 -7.63 13.08
CA ALA A 234 14.16 -7.50 13.67
C ALA A 234 14.77 -8.86 14.05
N GLU A 235 13.93 -9.80 14.50
CA GLU A 235 14.36 -11.13 14.90
C GLU A 235 14.55 -12.11 13.75
N ARG A 236 13.65 -12.09 12.77
CA ARG A 236 13.57 -13.10 11.70
C ARG A 236 14.29 -12.67 10.43
N PHE A 237 14.44 -11.36 10.21
CA PHE A 237 15.04 -10.75 9.03
C PHE A 237 16.12 -9.72 9.43
N PRO A 238 17.14 -10.13 10.19
CA PRO A 238 18.21 -9.22 10.57
C PRO A 238 18.94 -8.74 9.30
N GLY A 239 19.06 -7.42 9.14
CA GLY A 239 19.70 -6.80 7.97
C GLY A 239 18.76 -6.35 6.86
N THR A 240 17.47 -6.70 6.93
CA THR A 240 16.47 -6.15 6.00
C THR A 240 16.19 -4.69 6.30
N GLN A 241 16.26 -3.84 5.27
CA GLN A 241 15.90 -2.43 5.38
C GLN A 241 14.37 -2.31 5.35
N VAL A 242 13.79 -1.64 6.35
CA VAL A 242 12.33 -1.50 6.45
C VAL A 242 11.93 -0.07 6.17
N SER A 243 10.88 0.12 5.37
CA SER A 243 10.25 1.42 5.13
C SER A 243 8.74 1.34 5.28
N HIS A 244 8.11 2.48 5.55
CA HIS A 244 6.66 2.57 5.63
C HIS A 244 6.14 3.93 5.18
N SER A 245 4.84 4.08 4.95
CA SER A 245 4.28 5.39 4.58
C SER A 245 3.45 6.06 5.66
N VAL A 246 2.61 5.29 6.34
CA VAL A 246 1.63 5.82 7.29
C VAL A 246 1.98 5.34 8.69
N GLU A 247 2.25 6.29 9.58
CA GLU A 247 2.44 5.99 11.01
C GLU A 247 1.20 5.31 11.58
N TYR A 248 1.41 4.22 12.30
CA TYR A 248 0.36 3.31 12.76
C TYR A 248 0.79 2.61 14.07
N GLY A 249 1.04 3.41 15.10
CA GLY A 249 1.42 2.95 16.45
C GLY A 249 0.29 3.13 17.45
N ASN A 250 0.40 4.17 18.27
CA ASN A 250 -0.58 4.46 19.32
C ASN A 250 -1.98 4.81 18.76
N GLU A 251 -2.98 4.98 19.62
CA GLU A 251 -4.36 5.22 19.20
C GLU A 251 -4.52 6.45 18.29
N ASP A 252 -3.88 7.57 18.61
CA ASP A 252 -3.98 8.80 17.82
C ASP A 252 -3.31 8.66 16.45
N GLN A 253 -2.14 8.02 16.42
CA GLN A 253 -1.46 7.67 15.17
C GLN A 253 -2.32 6.74 14.31
N ARG A 254 -3.00 5.75 14.91
CA ARG A 254 -3.90 4.84 14.18
C ARG A 254 -5.11 5.58 13.61
N LYS A 255 -5.73 6.50 14.37
CA LYS A 255 -6.84 7.33 13.88
C LYS A 255 -6.40 8.20 12.69
N LEU A 256 -5.30 8.94 12.83
CA LEU A 256 -4.75 9.76 11.77
C LEU A 256 -4.32 8.92 10.56
N GLY A 257 -3.69 7.77 10.81
CA GLY A 257 -3.22 6.85 9.79
C GLY A 257 -4.38 6.22 9.01
N ASN A 258 -5.47 5.86 9.67
CA ASN A 258 -6.69 5.38 9.02
C ASN A 258 -7.27 6.43 8.08
N SER A 259 -7.39 7.69 8.54
CA SER A 259 -7.89 8.79 7.69
C SER A 259 -6.97 9.07 6.50
N LYS A 260 -5.64 9.03 6.68
CA LYS A 260 -4.68 9.16 5.56
C LYS A 260 -4.82 8.03 4.54
N MET A 261 -5.00 6.79 5.02
CA MET A 261 -5.18 5.63 4.15
C MET A 261 -6.53 5.67 3.42
N GLU A 262 -7.60 6.08 4.07
CA GLU A 262 -8.92 6.30 3.45
C GLU A 262 -8.81 7.29 2.29
N ALA A 263 -8.32 8.50 2.55
CA ALA A 263 -8.17 9.54 1.53
C ALA A 263 -7.21 9.14 0.40
N TYR A 264 -6.22 8.30 0.69
CA TYR A 264 -5.34 7.75 -0.33
C TYR A 264 -6.03 6.69 -1.20
N LEU A 265 -6.74 5.75 -0.58
CA LEU A 265 -7.36 4.64 -1.30
C LEU A 265 -8.59 5.09 -2.09
N ASP A 266 -9.33 6.08 -1.62
CA ASP A 266 -10.38 6.74 -2.39
C ASP A 266 -9.81 7.39 -3.67
N ARG A 267 -8.65 8.07 -3.57
CA ARG A 267 -7.96 8.62 -4.74
C ARG A 267 -7.46 7.53 -5.69
N LEU A 268 -6.86 6.47 -5.14
CA LEU A 268 -6.36 5.36 -5.94
C LEU A 268 -7.49 4.67 -6.72
N ARG A 269 -8.68 4.56 -6.12
CA ARG A 269 -9.88 4.02 -6.77
C ARG A 269 -10.35 4.87 -7.94
N LEU A 270 -10.22 6.20 -7.86
CA LEU A 270 -10.61 7.13 -8.93
C LEU A 270 -9.64 7.07 -10.12
N ALA A 271 -8.37 6.74 -9.88
CA ALA A 271 -7.31 6.63 -10.89
C ALA A 271 -7.26 5.26 -11.62
N ARG A 272 -8.33 4.46 -11.52
CA ARG A 272 -8.47 3.17 -12.22
C ARG A 272 -8.53 3.34 -13.73
#